data_AF-A0A809XE99-F1
#
_entry.id   AF-A0A809XE99-F1
#
_cell.length_a   1.000
_cell.length_b   1.000
_cell.length_c   1.000
_cell.angle_alpha   90.00
_cell.angle_beta   90.00
_cell.angle_gamma   90.00
#
_symmetry.space_group_name_H-M   'P 1'
#
loop_
_entity.id
_entity.type
_entity.pdbx_description
1 polymer ?
#
loop_
_entity_poly.entity_id
_entity_poly.type
_entity_poly.pdbx_seq_one_letter_code
_entity_poly.pdbx_strand_id
1 'polypeptide(L)'
;MTNSEVSTDLPDKPTSDNEQPDKATSDKEQLGKPPSDRDLRNPTSRLRARLQLIGGALASIAAIGAIAGGLVGYWTVWKTLRTDVFPDKQQTQREATARPDVAPRLSLVVLPFANLNNDPEQDYFADSITTDLTTDLAQMPGAFVIGRGTAFTFKNKQIDFKTLGKELGIRWAVQGAVRRNGDQIRVNVSLTDAASGRDIWSDRFDGDRTNLAALQDQITGRLARSLNIELMQAESRRSEKDQSRNPDAMDFTMRGWAKFYEPRSKTEIAQAKDLFDRALHLDPDNVDAMIAKAWCLARASGGRPPWPKIKK
;
A
#
# COMPACT_ATOMS: atom_id res chain seq x y z
N MET A 1 77.87 13.89 8.67
CA MET A 1 77.71 14.13 7.22
C MET A 1 76.54 15.10 7.09
N THR A 2 76.83 16.40 7.17
CA THR A 2 76.75 17.40 6.07
C THR A 2 75.30 17.78 5.77
N ASN A 3 74.82 18.93 6.29
CA ASN A 3 74.76 20.28 5.66
C ASN A 3 73.73 20.31 4.51
N SER A 4 72.90 21.32 4.26
CA SER A 4 72.79 22.74 4.63
C SER A 4 71.44 23.20 4.00
N GLU A 5 70.53 23.88 4.71
CA GLU A 5 70.36 25.36 4.79
C GLU A 5 69.54 26.02 3.66
N VAL A 6 68.72 27.02 4.08
CA VAL A 6 68.49 28.33 3.42
C VAL A 6 67.47 28.31 2.24
N SER A 7 66.50 29.22 2.03
CA SER A 7 66.24 30.59 2.51
C SER A 7 64.84 31.09 2.06
N THR A 8 64.25 31.95 2.90
CA THR A 8 63.62 33.29 2.65
C THR A 8 62.55 33.58 1.58
N ASP A 9 61.55 34.33 2.09
CA ASP A 9 60.95 35.59 1.58
C ASP A 9 59.57 35.65 0.89
N LEU A 10 58.70 36.44 1.57
CA LEU A 10 57.48 37.16 1.15
C LEU A 10 57.82 38.31 0.14
N PRO A 11 56.90 39.22 -0.27
CA PRO A 11 55.48 39.16 -0.65
C PRO A 11 55.23 39.87 -2.03
N ASP A 12 53.99 39.94 -2.54
CA ASP A 12 53.35 41.18 -3.03
C ASP A 12 52.09 40.95 -3.92
N LYS A 13 51.09 41.80 -3.67
CA LYS A 13 49.97 42.18 -4.56
C LYS A 13 50.39 43.50 -5.24
N PRO A 14 49.95 43.86 -6.46
CA PRO A 14 48.77 44.72 -6.57
C PRO A 14 47.91 44.57 -7.86
N THR A 15 46.82 45.32 -7.80
CA THR A 15 45.72 45.70 -8.72
C THR A 15 46.01 45.90 -10.22
N SER A 16 44.96 45.68 -11.04
CA SER A 16 44.62 46.61 -12.13
C SER A 16 43.10 46.64 -12.35
N ASP A 17 42.57 47.85 -12.24
CA ASP A 17 41.28 48.32 -12.76
C ASP A 17 41.16 48.11 -14.28
N ASN A 18 39.94 48.03 -14.81
CA ASN A 18 39.56 48.92 -15.90
C ASN A 18 38.04 49.06 -16.07
N GLU A 19 37.68 50.27 -16.47
CA GLU A 19 36.35 50.88 -16.58
C GLU A 19 35.47 50.37 -17.73
N GLN A 20 34.18 50.65 -17.56
CA GLN A 20 33.09 50.88 -18.54
C GLN A 20 33.48 52.02 -19.54
N PRO A 21 32.70 52.48 -20.56
CA PRO A 21 31.25 52.31 -20.79
C PRO A 21 30.74 52.26 -22.26
N ASP A 22 29.40 52.28 -22.37
CA ASP A 22 28.59 53.11 -23.28
C ASP A 22 27.93 52.58 -24.58
N LYS A 23 26.68 53.07 -24.75
CA LYS A 23 25.82 53.25 -25.94
C LYS A 23 24.98 52.05 -26.42
N ALA A 24 23.72 52.19 -26.84
CA ALA A 24 22.88 53.36 -27.07
C ALA A 24 21.38 53.02 -27.04
N THR A 25 20.65 53.95 -26.46
CA THR A 25 19.30 54.49 -26.77
C THR A 25 18.63 54.08 -28.09
N SER A 26 17.34 53.72 -28.01
CA SER A 26 16.35 54.23 -28.97
C SER A 26 15.05 54.50 -28.23
N ASP A 27 14.63 55.76 -28.37
CA ASP A 27 13.62 56.48 -27.61
C ASP A 27 12.52 56.87 -28.61
N LYS A 28 11.27 56.91 -28.13
CA LYS A 28 10.18 57.82 -28.55
C LYS A 28 9.41 57.55 -29.85
N GLU A 29 8.17 58.00 -30.08
CA GLU A 29 7.02 58.49 -29.29
C GLU A 29 6.00 59.05 -30.32
N GLN A 30 4.69 58.86 -30.08
CA GLN A 30 3.53 59.71 -30.49
C GLN A 30 3.20 59.94 -32.00
N LEU A 31 1.98 59.63 -32.47
CA LEU A 31 0.67 60.33 -32.35
C LEU A 31 0.40 61.32 -33.51
N GLY A 32 -0.64 61.03 -34.31
CA GLY A 32 -1.21 61.95 -35.32
C GLY A 32 -2.48 61.38 -35.97
N LYS A 33 -3.57 62.16 -35.97
CA LYS A 33 -5.00 61.78 -36.20
C LYS A 33 -5.54 62.61 -37.41
N PRO A 34 -6.86 62.56 -37.75
CA PRO A 34 -7.64 61.79 -38.75
C PRO A 34 -8.12 62.71 -39.95
N PRO A 35 -9.32 62.65 -40.61
CA PRO A 35 -10.41 61.65 -40.77
C PRO A 35 -10.97 61.49 -42.22
N SER A 36 -11.98 60.62 -42.41
CA SER A 36 -13.13 60.87 -43.32
C SER A 36 -14.35 60.09 -42.79
N ASP A 37 -15.38 60.71 -42.18
CA ASP A 37 -16.57 61.35 -42.81
C ASP A 37 -17.31 60.35 -43.75
N ARG A 38 -18.58 59.95 -43.61
CA ARG A 38 -19.86 60.45 -43.08
C ARG A 38 -20.78 59.22 -42.87
N ASP A 39 -21.88 59.17 -42.12
CA ASP A 39 -23.08 60.01 -42.07
C ASP A 39 -23.83 59.61 -40.77
N LEU A 40 -24.05 60.53 -39.83
CA LEU A 40 -25.29 61.30 -39.62
C LEU A 40 -26.34 60.65 -38.69
N ARG A 41 -26.60 61.42 -37.60
CA ARG A 41 -27.88 61.62 -36.86
C ARG A 41 -28.19 60.74 -35.62
N ASN A 42 -27.57 61.13 -34.50
CA ASN A 42 -28.15 61.64 -33.22
C ASN A 42 -29.69 61.86 -33.11
N PRO A 43 -30.30 62.07 -31.89
CA PRO A 43 -29.76 62.04 -30.50
C PRO A 43 -30.73 61.52 -29.38
N THR A 44 -30.28 61.60 -28.12
CA THR A 44 -31.04 61.65 -26.83
C THR A 44 -31.51 60.31 -26.24
N SER A 45 -31.49 60.03 -24.92
CA SER A 45 -31.01 60.72 -23.71
C SER A 45 -31.03 59.76 -22.51
N ARG A 46 -29.97 59.81 -21.71
CA ARG A 46 -29.94 59.96 -20.23
C ARG A 46 -31.03 59.25 -19.37
N LEU A 47 -30.51 58.44 -18.44
CA LEU A 47 -30.77 58.48 -16.98
C LEU A 47 -32.22 58.31 -16.44
N ARG A 48 -32.38 57.25 -15.63
CA ARG A 48 -33.23 57.10 -14.42
C ARG A 48 -34.77 57.21 -14.57
N ALA A 49 -35.43 56.06 -14.42
CA ALA A 49 -36.67 55.89 -13.62
C ALA A 49 -36.81 54.40 -13.24
N ARG A 50 -36.53 54.04 -11.99
CA ARG A 50 -37.51 53.66 -10.94
C ARG A 50 -38.34 52.38 -11.23
N LEU A 51 -37.91 51.32 -10.53
CA LEU A 51 -38.65 50.26 -9.83
C LEU A 51 -39.72 49.40 -10.54
N GLN A 52 -39.48 48.08 -10.41
CA GLN A 52 -40.44 46.97 -10.18
C GLN A 52 -41.24 46.48 -11.40
N LEU A 53 -41.44 45.18 -11.69
CA LEU A 53 -41.45 43.93 -10.92
C LEU A 53 -41.48 42.72 -11.92
N ILE A 54 -40.93 41.55 -11.52
CA ILE A 54 -41.20 40.17 -12.01
C ILE A 54 -40.81 39.91 -13.49
N GLY A 55 -40.05 38.92 -13.93
CA GLY A 55 -39.64 37.61 -13.43
C GLY A 55 -39.46 36.69 -14.66
N GLY A 56 -38.57 35.70 -14.59
CA GLY A 56 -38.68 34.48 -15.41
C GLY A 56 -37.95 34.43 -16.75
N ALA A 57 -36.88 33.65 -16.73
CA ALA A 57 -36.31 32.83 -17.81
C ALA A 57 -37.13 32.64 -19.10
N LEU A 58 -36.44 32.68 -20.25
CA LEU A 58 -36.48 31.67 -21.34
C LEU A 58 -35.60 32.14 -22.52
N ALA A 59 -35.06 31.18 -23.26
CA ALA A 59 -34.13 31.29 -24.39
C ALA A 59 -32.65 31.49 -23.97
N SER A 60 -31.91 30.41 -23.73
CA SER A 60 -31.30 29.74 -24.89
C SER A 60 -31.27 28.21 -24.72
N ILE A 61 -32.40 27.57 -25.00
CA ILE A 61 -32.49 26.15 -25.35
C ILE A 61 -32.29 26.08 -26.87
N ALA A 62 -31.10 25.73 -27.34
CA ALA A 62 -30.90 25.24 -28.71
C ALA A 62 -29.52 24.58 -28.96
N ALA A 63 -28.56 24.63 -28.03
CA ALA A 63 -27.21 24.08 -28.27
C ALA A 63 -26.76 22.96 -27.31
N ILE A 64 -27.60 22.52 -26.36
CA ILE A 64 -27.25 21.46 -25.39
C ILE A 64 -28.01 20.13 -25.66
N GLY A 65 -28.97 20.13 -26.59
CA GLY A 65 -29.83 18.96 -26.86
C GLY A 65 -29.13 17.75 -27.50
N ALA A 66 -27.98 17.92 -28.16
CA ALA A 66 -27.29 16.83 -28.85
C ALA A 66 -26.27 16.07 -27.96
N ILE A 67 -25.84 16.63 -26.82
CA ILE A 67 -24.93 15.95 -25.88
C ILE A 67 -25.73 15.20 -24.80
N ALA A 68 -26.94 15.66 -24.46
CA ALA A 68 -27.80 14.98 -23.50
C ALA A 68 -28.39 13.65 -24.03
N GLY A 69 -28.71 13.56 -25.33
CA GLY A 69 -29.26 12.34 -25.92
C GLY A 69 -28.26 11.16 -25.91
N GLY A 70 -26.98 11.45 -26.20
CA GLY A 70 -25.91 10.44 -26.16
C GLY A 70 -25.62 9.96 -24.73
N LEU A 71 -25.70 10.85 -23.75
CA LEU A 71 -25.50 10.50 -22.34
C LEU A 71 -26.69 9.72 -21.74
N VAL A 72 -27.93 10.00 -22.14
CA VAL A 72 -29.09 9.21 -21.70
C VAL A 72 -29.06 7.81 -22.32
N GLY A 73 -28.74 7.68 -23.61
CA GLY A 73 -28.58 6.37 -24.24
C GLY A 73 -27.49 5.52 -23.59
N TYR A 74 -26.33 6.12 -23.31
CA TYR A 74 -25.24 5.46 -22.58
C TYR A 74 -25.62 5.12 -21.14
N TRP A 75 -26.31 6.03 -20.44
CA TRP A 75 -26.77 5.82 -19.06
C TRP A 75 -27.82 4.73 -18.95
N THR A 76 -28.69 4.58 -19.95
CA THR A 76 -29.76 3.57 -19.94
C THR A 76 -29.20 2.18 -20.23
N VAL A 77 -28.31 2.04 -21.23
CA VAL A 77 -27.66 0.76 -21.57
C VAL A 77 -26.69 0.30 -20.47
N TRP A 78 -25.96 1.23 -19.85
CA TRP A 78 -25.09 0.92 -18.70
C TRP A 78 -25.90 0.46 -17.47
N LYS A 79 -27.13 0.97 -17.29
CA LYS A 79 -28.01 0.58 -16.18
C LYS A 79 -28.66 -0.79 -16.40
N THR A 80 -29.06 -1.13 -17.63
CA THR A 80 -29.62 -2.46 -17.94
C THR A 80 -28.56 -3.56 -17.95
N LEU A 81 -27.35 -3.31 -18.43
CA LEU A 81 -26.27 -4.32 -18.37
C LEU A 81 -25.78 -4.63 -16.94
N ARG A 82 -25.98 -3.71 -16.00
CA ARG A 82 -25.51 -3.87 -14.60
C ARG A 82 -26.51 -4.59 -13.70
N THR A 83 -27.79 -4.67 -14.09
CA THR A 83 -28.87 -5.16 -13.21
C THR A 83 -29.25 -6.62 -13.43
N ASP A 84 -28.92 -7.22 -14.58
CA ASP A 84 -29.23 -8.65 -14.83
C ASP A 84 -28.04 -9.60 -14.59
N VAL A 85 -26.81 -9.09 -14.49
CA VAL A 85 -25.58 -9.91 -14.33
C VAL A 85 -25.09 -9.97 -12.87
N PHE A 86 -25.60 -9.10 -11.99
CA PHE A 86 -25.27 -9.11 -10.57
C PHE A 86 -26.55 -9.05 -9.73
N PRO A 87 -27.13 -10.20 -9.35
CA PRO A 87 -28.20 -10.20 -8.37
C PRO A 87 -27.74 -9.49 -7.10
N ASP A 88 -28.62 -8.63 -6.61
CA ASP A 88 -28.44 -7.73 -5.47
C ASP A 88 -28.02 -8.52 -4.21
N LYS A 89 -26.71 -8.62 -3.96
CA LYS A 89 -26.13 -9.14 -2.69
C LYS A 89 -26.37 -8.18 -1.51
N GLN A 90 -27.43 -7.38 -1.54
CA GLN A 90 -27.78 -6.49 -0.43
C GLN A 90 -28.41 -7.23 0.76
N GLN A 91 -28.79 -8.50 0.61
CA GLN A 91 -29.13 -9.35 1.76
C GLN A 91 -27.91 -9.85 2.55
N THR A 92 -26.71 -9.92 1.95
CA THR A 92 -25.50 -10.39 2.66
C THR A 92 -24.81 -9.28 3.48
N GLN A 93 -25.08 -8.00 3.21
CA GLN A 93 -24.47 -6.89 3.96
C GLN A 93 -25.31 -6.39 5.15
N ARG A 94 -26.60 -6.74 5.24
CA ARG A 94 -27.43 -6.37 6.40
C ARG A 94 -27.15 -7.19 7.66
N GLU A 95 -26.38 -8.28 7.55
CA GLU A 95 -25.91 -9.06 8.71
C GLU A 95 -24.55 -8.58 9.25
N ALA A 96 -23.89 -7.61 8.60
CA ALA A 96 -22.55 -7.12 8.98
C ALA A 96 -22.55 -6.05 10.09
N THR A 97 -23.44 -6.15 11.08
CA THR A 97 -23.36 -5.35 12.33
C THR A 97 -23.10 -6.18 13.58
N ALA A 98 -23.04 -7.51 13.47
CA ALA A 98 -22.39 -8.30 14.51
C ALA A 98 -20.88 -8.32 14.21
N ARG A 99 -20.07 -7.67 15.05
CA ARG A 99 -18.65 -8.04 15.13
C ARG A 99 -18.64 -9.56 15.31
N PRO A 100 -17.96 -10.35 14.45
CA PRO A 100 -17.85 -11.77 14.71
C PRO A 100 -17.25 -11.93 16.10
N ASP A 101 -17.95 -12.66 16.98
CA ASP A 101 -17.54 -12.93 18.37
C ASP A 101 -16.15 -13.61 18.41
N VAL A 102 -15.71 -14.15 17.26
CA VAL A 102 -14.38 -14.71 17.04
C VAL A 102 -13.66 -13.89 15.97
N ALA A 103 -12.58 -13.22 16.37
CA ALA A 103 -11.66 -12.56 15.45
C ALA A 103 -11.22 -13.55 14.34
N PRO A 104 -11.21 -13.15 13.04
CA PRO A 104 -10.75 -14.00 11.95
C PRO A 104 -9.37 -14.60 12.24
N ARG A 105 -9.11 -15.83 11.78
CA ARG A 105 -7.88 -16.59 12.14
C ARG A 105 -6.59 -15.85 11.79
N LEU A 106 -6.57 -15.18 10.64
CA LEU A 106 -5.45 -14.37 10.18
C LEU A 106 -5.78 -12.87 10.25
N SER A 107 -6.42 -12.46 11.36
CA SER A 107 -6.69 -11.05 11.63
C SER A 107 -5.48 -10.37 12.26
N LEU A 108 -4.95 -9.34 11.61
CA LEU A 108 -3.74 -8.67 12.06
C LEU A 108 -3.71 -7.17 11.80
N VAL A 109 -2.85 -6.48 12.54
CA VAL A 109 -2.46 -5.09 12.28
C VAL A 109 -0.94 -5.00 12.16
N VAL A 110 -0.46 -4.20 11.20
CA VAL A 110 0.94 -3.78 11.17
C VAL A 110 1.03 -2.41 11.81
N LEU A 111 1.63 -2.33 12.99
CA LEU A 111 1.79 -1.08 13.71
C LEU A 111 2.91 -0.23 13.07
N PRO A 112 2.81 1.11 13.14
CA PRO A 112 3.88 1.99 12.69
C PRO A 112 5.22 1.62 13.32
N PHE A 113 6.20 1.31 12.48
CA PHE A 113 7.53 0.95 12.94
C PHE A 113 8.15 2.16 13.66
N ALA A 114 8.74 1.91 14.83
CA ALA A 114 9.40 2.96 15.59
C ALA A 114 10.72 3.37 14.92
N ASN A 115 10.97 4.67 14.83
CA ASN A 115 12.26 5.22 14.41
C ASN A 115 13.13 5.44 15.65
N LEU A 116 14.12 4.56 15.89
CA LEU A 116 14.96 4.62 17.09
C LEU A 116 16.02 5.73 17.05
N ASN A 117 16.20 6.39 15.90
CA ASN A 117 17.11 7.51 15.77
C ASN A 117 16.47 8.85 16.19
N ASN A 118 15.15 8.89 16.39
CA ASN A 118 14.38 10.11 16.69
C ASN A 118 14.63 11.26 15.70
N ASP A 119 15.00 10.93 14.47
CA ASP A 119 15.22 11.89 13.39
C ASP A 119 13.96 11.94 12.51
N PRO A 120 13.16 13.03 12.54
CA PRO A 120 11.94 13.14 11.76
C PRO A 120 12.15 12.99 10.25
N GLU A 121 13.36 13.31 9.74
CA GLU A 121 13.69 13.11 8.33
C GLU A 121 13.79 11.63 7.94
N GLN A 122 13.79 10.71 8.92
CA GLN A 122 13.89 9.26 8.71
C GLN A 122 12.59 8.52 8.98
N ASP A 123 11.55 9.21 9.48
CA ASP A 123 10.24 8.62 9.73
C ASP A 123 9.60 8.05 8.46
N TYR A 124 9.86 8.67 7.30
CA TYR A 124 9.31 8.21 6.03
C TYR A 124 9.71 6.76 5.72
N PHE A 125 10.91 6.33 6.12
CA PHE A 125 11.41 5.00 5.81
C PHE A 125 10.77 3.94 6.72
N ALA A 126 10.55 4.26 8.00
CA ALA A 126 9.80 3.39 8.89
C ALA A 126 8.31 3.31 8.48
N ASP A 127 7.73 4.45 8.09
CA ASP A 127 6.36 4.54 7.62
C ASP A 127 6.15 3.82 6.27
N SER A 128 7.14 3.86 5.38
CA SER A 128 7.10 3.16 4.09
C SER A 128 7.17 1.65 4.28
N ILE A 129 8.10 1.13 5.10
CA ILE A 129 8.15 -0.29 5.48
C ILE A 129 6.80 -0.74 6.06
N THR A 130 6.22 0.06 6.97
CA THR A 130 4.91 -0.25 7.56
C THR A 130 3.83 -0.34 6.49
N THR A 131 3.80 0.63 5.56
CA THR A 131 2.80 0.72 4.48
C THR A 131 2.91 -0.46 3.52
N ASP A 132 4.11 -0.77 3.07
CA ASP A 132 4.34 -1.82 2.10
C ASP A 132 4.10 -3.18 2.73
N LEU A 133 4.53 -3.39 3.98
CA LEU A 133 4.27 -4.63 4.70
C LEU A 133 2.75 -4.84 4.94
N THR A 134 2.01 -3.78 5.26
CA THR A 134 0.55 -3.83 5.34
C THR A 134 -0.06 -4.28 4.01
N THR A 135 0.46 -3.74 2.90
CA THR A 135 -0.03 -4.03 1.55
C THR A 135 0.28 -5.46 1.12
N ASP A 136 1.48 -5.95 1.40
CA ASP A 136 1.90 -7.32 1.07
C ASP A 136 1.14 -8.35 1.90
N LEU A 137 0.96 -8.10 3.21
CA LEU A 137 0.19 -9.00 4.07
C LEU A 137 -1.31 -8.97 3.75
N ALA A 138 -1.85 -7.86 3.26
CA ALA A 138 -3.25 -7.78 2.82
C ALA A 138 -3.54 -8.61 1.56
N GLN A 139 -2.50 -8.92 0.76
CA GLN A 139 -2.62 -9.81 -0.40
C GLN A 139 -2.54 -11.30 -0.02
N MET A 140 -2.23 -11.63 1.23
CA MET A 140 -2.23 -13.01 1.70
C MET A 140 -3.66 -13.57 1.70
N PRO A 141 -3.91 -14.72 1.06
CA PRO A 141 -5.23 -15.35 1.08
C PRO A 141 -5.74 -15.59 2.50
N GLY A 142 -7.00 -15.23 2.75
CA GLY A 142 -7.65 -15.39 4.05
C GLY A 142 -7.18 -14.41 5.14
N ALA A 143 -6.27 -13.48 4.84
CA ALA A 143 -5.84 -12.44 5.78
C ALA A 143 -6.90 -11.36 5.97
N PHE A 144 -7.11 -10.95 7.22
CA PHE A 144 -7.87 -9.75 7.56
C PHE A 144 -6.91 -8.71 8.14
N VAL A 145 -6.46 -7.78 7.31
CA VAL A 145 -5.46 -6.79 7.72
C VAL A 145 -6.14 -5.45 8.03
N ILE A 146 -5.92 -4.93 9.23
CA ILE A 146 -6.38 -3.60 9.61
C ILE A 146 -5.70 -2.55 8.74
N GLY A 147 -6.51 -1.69 8.14
CA GLY A 147 -6.04 -0.68 7.20
C GLY A 147 -5.06 0.32 7.81
N ARG A 148 -4.16 0.83 6.96
CA ARG A 148 -3.11 1.79 7.32
C ARG A 148 -3.60 2.98 8.13
N GLY A 149 -4.71 3.61 7.73
CA GLY A 149 -5.24 4.81 8.40
C GLY A 149 -5.53 4.56 9.89
N THR A 150 -6.13 3.42 10.23
CA THR A 150 -6.41 3.02 11.61
C THR A 150 -5.13 2.67 12.35
N ALA A 151 -4.23 1.90 11.73
CA ALA A 151 -2.95 1.52 12.34
C ALA A 151 -2.10 2.74 12.72
N PHE A 152 -2.07 3.76 11.88
CA PHE A 152 -1.29 4.98 12.12
C PHE A 152 -1.83 5.83 13.28
N THR A 153 -3.08 5.62 13.74
CA THR A 153 -3.57 6.27 14.96
C THR A 153 -2.83 5.81 16.22
N PHE A 154 -2.11 4.69 16.16
CA PHE A 154 -1.30 4.13 17.23
C PHE A 154 0.17 4.56 17.17
N LYS A 155 0.58 5.39 16.19
CA LYS A 155 1.96 5.89 16.07
C LYS A 155 2.36 6.64 17.34
N ASN A 156 3.56 6.36 17.85
CA ASN A 156 4.15 6.99 19.04
C ASN A 156 3.31 6.83 20.33
N LYS A 157 2.42 5.84 20.39
CA LYS A 157 1.67 5.50 21.61
C LYS A 157 2.26 4.26 22.28
N GLN A 158 2.14 4.19 23.59
CA GLN A 158 2.28 2.91 24.27
C GLN A 158 1.04 2.07 23.99
N ILE A 159 1.26 0.82 23.62
CA ILE A 159 0.21 -0.08 23.17
C ILE A 159 0.15 -1.25 24.14
N ASP A 160 -1.02 -1.45 24.75
CA ASP A 160 -1.37 -2.74 25.37
C ASP A 160 -2.02 -3.62 24.31
N PHE A 161 -1.30 -4.66 23.89
CA PHE A 161 -1.75 -5.58 22.84
C PHE A 161 -3.05 -6.30 23.19
N LYS A 162 -3.33 -6.54 24.47
CA LYS A 162 -4.59 -7.19 24.90
C LYS A 162 -5.79 -6.30 24.68
N THR A 163 -5.64 -5.02 24.98
CA THR A 163 -6.66 -4.01 24.72
C THR A 163 -6.80 -3.77 23.22
N LEU A 164 -5.68 -3.64 22.49
CA LEU A 164 -5.68 -3.47 21.03
C LEU A 164 -6.39 -4.61 20.31
N GLY A 165 -6.09 -5.87 20.69
CA GLY A 165 -6.71 -7.06 20.11
C GLY A 165 -8.23 -7.06 20.24
N LYS A 166 -8.75 -6.67 21.41
CA LYS A 166 -10.19 -6.54 21.67
C LYS A 166 -10.81 -5.36 20.92
N GLU A 167 -10.11 -4.23 20.89
CA GLU A 167 -10.59 -3.00 20.24
C GLU A 167 -10.77 -3.21 18.74
N LEU A 168 -9.75 -3.77 18.09
CA LEU A 168 -9.70 -3.97 16.64
C LEU A 168 -10.27 -5.33 16.17
N GLY A 169 -10.55 -6.25 17.10
CA GLY A 169 -11.02 -7.60 16.77
C GLY A 169 -9.97 -8.42 16.01
N ILE A 170 -8.71 -8.30 16.42
CA ILE A 170 -7.56 -8.96 15.78
C ILE A 170 -6.90 -9.98 16.69
N ARG A 171 -6.24 -10.97 16.08
CA ARG A 171 -5.45 -11.99 16.79
C ARG A 171 -3.98 -11.67 16.85
N TRP A 172 -3.44 -11.01 15.83
CA TRP A 172 -2.02 -10.81 15.68
C TRP A 172 -1.68 -9.33 15.54
N ALA A 173 -0.53 -8.92 16.05
CA ALA A 173 0.02 -7.60 15.79
C ALA A 173 1.46 -7.75 15.32
N VAL A 174 1.82 -7.03 14.27
CA VAL A 174 3.20 -6.88 13.83
C VAL A 174 3.69 -5.55 14.37
N GLN A 175 4.77 -5.57 15.14
CA GLN A 175 5.47 -4.38 15.60
C GLN A 175 6.93 -4.45 15.15
N GLY A 176 7.58 -3.29 15.09
CA GLY A 176 8.95 -3.24 14.69
C GLY A 176 9.59 -1.90 14.93
N ALA A 177 10.90 -1.86 14.72
CA ALA A 177 11.67 -0.66 14.89
C ALA A 177 12.80 -0.63 13.86
N VAL A 178 13.02 0.55 13.30
CA VAL A 178 14.13 0.83 12.40
C VAL A 178 15.19 1.61 13.17
N ARG A 179 16.44 1.19 13.01
CA ARG A 179 17.62 1.90 13.47
C ARG A 179 18.60 2.06 12.34
N ARG A 180 19.13 3.25 12.19
CA ARG A 180 20.19 3.58 11.24
C ARG A 180 21.48 3.93 11.97
N ASN A 181 22.59 3.47 11.44
CA ASN A 181 23.94 3.80 11.92
C ASN A 181 24.85 4.02 10.71
N GLY A 182 25.06 5.30 10.35
CA GLY A 182 25.75 5.68 9.12
C GLY A 182 25.01 5.16 7.88
N ASP A 183 25.66 4.25 7.16
CA ASP A 183 25.13 3.59 5.97
C ASP A 183 24.52 2.21 6.24
N GLN A 184 24.51 1.75 7.49
CA GLN A 184 23.85 0.51 7.89
C GLN A 184 22.44 0.81 8.42
N ILE A 185 21.48 0.04 7.93
CA ILE A 185 20.09 0.05 8.38
C ILE A 185 19.77 -1.29 9.01
N ARG A 186 19.12 -1.24 10.17
CA ARG A 186 18.66 -2.39 10.92
C ARG A 186 17.18 -2.28 11.16
N VAL A 187 16.45 -3.32 10.79
CA VAL A 187 15.01 -3.45 11.01
C VAL A 187 14.80 -4.63 11.94
N ASN A 188 14.23 -4.37 13.11
CA ASN A 188 13.73 -5.40 14.00
C ASN A 188 12.22 -5.51 13.80
N VAL A 189 11.72 -6.74 13.80
CA VAL A 189 10.29 -7.03 13.70
C VAL A 189 9.93 -8.08 14.75
N SER A 190 8.71 -8.00 15.27
CA SER A 190 8.10 -9.10 15.99
C SER A 190 6.63 -9.27 15.62
N LEU A 191 6.19 -10.53 15.72
CA LEU A 191 4.82 -10.96 15.59
C LEU A 191 4.32 -11.31 16.99
N THR A 192 3.29 -10.59 17.43
CA THR A 192 2.74 -10.67 18.79
C THR A 192 1.33 -11.28 18.75
N ASP A 193 1.08 -12.25 19.63
CA ASP A 193 -0.28 -12.71 19.92
C ASP A 193 -1.02 -11.66 20.75
N ALA A 194 -2.04 -11.03 20.16
CA ALA A 194 -2.79 -9.96 20.80
C ALA A 194 -3.56 -10.43 22.04
N ALA A 195 -3.93 -11.71 22.12
CA ALA A 195 -4.68 -12.22 23.28
C ALA A 195 -3.79 -12.33 24.53
N SER A 196 -2.53 -12.75 24.36
CA SER A 196 -1.58 -12.92 25.47
C SER A 196 -0.63 -11.74 25.65
N GLY A 197 -0.45 -10.92 24.62
CA GLY A 197 0.56 -9.86 24.55
C GLY A 197 1.99 -10.40 24.41
N ARG A 198 2.16 -11.67 24.02
CA ARG A 198 3.46 -12.32 23.91
C ARG A 198 3.93 -12.35 22.46
N ASP A 199 5.19 -11.97 22.25
CA ASP A 199 5.88 -12.16 20.98
C ASP A 199 6.04 -13.66 20.71
N ILE A 200 5.47 -14.13 19.60
CA ILE A 200 5.54 -15.53 19.16
C ILE A 200 6.67 -15.75 18.16
N TRP A 201 7.15 -14.69 17.54
CA TRP A 201 8.29 -14.68 16.63
C TRP A 201 8.90 -13.29 16.58
N SER A 202 10.22 -13.23 16.45
CA SER A 202 10.96 -11.99 16.21
C SER A 202 12.15 -12.27 15.30
N ASP A 203 12.49 -11.31 14.46
CA ASP A 203 13.63 -11.41 13.55
C ASP A 203 14.24 -10.04 13.29
N ARG A 204 15.41 -10.05 12.67
CA ARG A 204 16.19 -8.86 12.40
C ARG A 204 16.80 -8.92 11.01
N PHE A 205 16.72 -7.78 10.33
CA PHE A 205 17.24 -7.56 8.99
C PHE A 205 18.26 -6.43 9.03
N ASP A 206 19.44 -6.68 8.50
CA ASP A 206 20.49 -5.69 8.30
C ASP A 206 20.63 -5.40 6.80
N GLY A 207 20.90 -4.15 6.46
CA GLY A 207 20.91 -3.66 5.08
C GLY A 207 21.84 -2.47 4.87
N ASP A 208 22.33 -2.34 3.64
CA ASP A 208 23.18 -1.23 3.22
C ASP A 208 22.34 -0.14 2.52
N ARG A 209 22.55 1.11 2.92
CA ARG A 209 21.80 2.29 2.45
C ARG A 209 22.11 2.70 1.01
N THR A 210 23.20 2.23 0.41
CA THR A 210 23.65 2.61 -0.94
C THR A 210 22.57 2.53 -2.02
N ASN A 211 21.57 1.64 -1.85
CA ASN A 211 20.31 1.70 -2.60
C ASN A 211 19.09 1.50 -1.68
N LEU A 212 18.59 2.60 -1.14
CA LEU A 212 17.53 2.58 -0.12
C LEU A 212 16.22 1.96 -0.62
N ALA A 213 15.83 2.24 -1.87
CA ALA A 213 14.60 1.70 -2.44
C ALA A 213 14.69 0.17 -2.65
N ALA A 214 15.78 -0.31 -3.26
CA ALA A 214 15.99 -1.75 -3.42
C ALA A 214 16.13 -2.46 -2.07
N LEU A 215 16.75 -1.80 -1.08
CA LEU A 215 16.83 -2.34 0.27
C LEU A 215 15.45 -2.47 0.90
N GLN A 216 14.61 -1.45 0.76
CA GLN A 216 13.23 -1.47 1.26
C GLN A 216 12.44 -2.64 0.65
N ASP A 217 12.43 -2.77 -0.68
CA ASP A 217 11.73 -3.87 -1.36
C ASP A 217 12.23 -5.24 -0.90
N GLN A 218 13.54 -5.39 -0.74
CA GLN A 218 14.16 -6.63 -0.25
C GLN A 218 13.76 -6.94 1.20
N ILE A 219 13.82 -5.94 2.08
CA ILE A 219 13.46 -6.08 3.50
C ILE A 219 11.98 -6.40 3.62
N THR A 220 11.10 -5.59 3.02
CA THR A 220 9.65 -5.78 3.08
C THR A 220 9.25 -7.14 2.50
N GLY A 221 9.73 -7.50 1.32
CA GLY A 221 9.38 -8.79 0.71
C GLY A 221 9.90 -9.99 1.51
N ARG A 222 11.04 -9.85 2.20
CA ARG A 222 11.55 -10.90 3.09
C ARG A 222 10.74 -10.97 4.39
N LEU A 223 10.38 -9.82 4.97
CA LEU A 223 9.50 -9.70 6.14
C LEU A 223 8.13 -10.33 5.87
N ALA A 224 7.46 -9.94 4.77
CA ALA A 224 6.15 -10.44 4.41
C ALA A 224 6.15 -11.98 4.24
N ARG A 225 7.17 -12.53 3.59
CA ARG A 225 7.33 -13.99 3.46
C ARG A 225 7.53 -14.68 4.81
N SER A 226 8.43 -14.17 5.65
CA SER A 226 8.65 -14.75 6.98
C SER A 226 7.37 -14.68 7.82
N LEU A 227 6.71 -13.53 7.85
CA LEU A 227 5.48 -13.32 8.62
C LEU A 227 4.33 -14.20 8.13
N ASN A 228 4.16 -14.41 6.83
CA ASN A 228 3.15 -15.33 6.30
C ASN A 228 3.39 -16.76 6.83
N ILE A 229 4.62 -17.26 6.74
CA ILE A 229 4.98 -18.60 7.25
C ILE A 229 4.70 -18.69 8.76
N GLU A 230 5.12 -17.68 9.53
CA GLU A 230 4.95 -17.69 10.98
C GLU A 230 3.48 -17.58 11.41
N LEU A 231 2.67 -16.79 10.71
CA LEU A 231 1.22 -16.71 10.92
C LEU A 231 0.54 -18.06 10.66
N MET A 232 0.89 -18.73 9.55
CA MET A 232 0.38 -20.08 9.24
C MET A 232 0.74 -21.09 10.32
N GLN A 233 2.01 -21.10 10.74
CA GLN A 233 2.46 -22.02 11.77
C GLN A 233 1.84 -21.71 13.14
N ALA A 234 1.70 -20.43 13.50
CA ALA A 234 1.11 -20.00 14.76
C ALA A 234 -0.37 -20.43 14.87
N GLU A 235 -1.14 -20.23 13.81
CA GLU A 235 -2.54 -20.64 13.78
C GLU A 235 -2.68 -22.17 13.68
N SER A 236 -1.78 -22.86 12.97
CA SER A 236 -1.71 -24.32 12.97
C SER A 236 -1.48 -24.88 14.38
N ARG A 237 -0.45 -24.39 15.08
CA ARG A 237 -0.14 -24.79 16.47
C ARG A 237 -1.33 -24.51 17.41
N ARG A 238 -2.01 -23.39 17.20
CA ARG A 238 -3.21 -23.04 17.96
C ARG A 238 -4.35 -24.03 17.70
N SER A 239 -4.67 -24.30 16.43
CA SER A 239 -5.70 -25.26 16.03
C SER A 239 -5.43 -26.67 16.61
N GLU A 240 -4.17 -27.08 16.65
CA GLU A 240 -3.75 -28.35 17.27
C GLU A 240 -3.91 -28.34 18.79
N LYS A 241 -3.47 -27.27 19.46
CA LYS A 241 -3.54 -27.13 20.92
C LYS A 241 -4.98 -27.02 21.42
N ASP A 242 -5.81 -26.24 20.73
CA ASP A 242 -7.23 -26.10 21.03
C ASP A 242 -8.00 -27.39 20.70
N GLN A 243 -7.30 -28.40 20.16
CA GLN A 243 -7.76 -29.76 19.92
C GLN A 243 -9.15 -29.73 19.29
N SER A 244 -9.33 -28.85 18.28
CA SER A 244 -10.63 -28.58 17.68
C SER A 244 -11.28 -29.92 17.40
N ARG A 245 -12.29 -30.27 18.21
CA ARG A 245 -12.89 -31.62 18.21
C ARG A 245 -13.50 -31.95 16.85
N ASN A 246 -13.63 -30.94 16.00
CA ASN A 246 -14.02 -31.01 14.62
C ASN A 246 -13.22 -29.97 13.80
N PRO A 247 -12.01 -30.29 13.32
CA PRO A 247 -11.22 -29.37 12.49
C PRO A 247 -11.97 -29.09 11.19
N ASP A 248 -12.08 -27.82 10.81
CA ASP A 248 -12.70 -27.43 9.54
C ASP A 248 -11.69 -27.47 8.37
N ALA A 249 -12.16 -27.17 7.16
CA ALA A 249 -11.30 -27.17 5.97
C ALA A 249 -10.11 -26.21 6.12
N MET A 250 -10.32 -25.03 6.72
CA MET A 250 -9.26 -24.04 6.91
C MET A 250 -8.23 -24.50 7.96
N ASP A 251 -8.65 -25.27 8.99
CA ASP A 251 -7.74 -25.86 9.97
C ASP A 251 -6.77 -26.83 9.29
N PHE A 252 -7.32 -27.71 8.44
CA PHE A 252 -6.51 -28.63 7.65
C PHE A 252 -5.60 -27.91 6.65
N THR A 253 -6.08 -26.85 5.99
CA THR A 253 -5.28 -26.02 5.08
C THR A 253 -4.09 -25.38 5.79
N MET A 254 -4.32 -24.74 6.95
CA MET A 254 -3.23 -24.10 7.71
C MET A 254 -2.20 -25.11 8.23
N ARG A 255 -2.65 -26.27 8.72
CA ARG A 255 -1.75 -27.37 9.12
C ARG A 255 -0.94 -27.90 7.94
N GLY A 256 -1.58 -28.03 6.77
CA GLY A 256 -0.91 -28.42 5.54
C GLY A 256 0.19 -27.44 5.14
N TRP A 257 -0.08 -26.13 5.22
CA TRP A 257 0.92 -25.09 4.95
C TRP A 257 2.07 -25.11 5.95
N ALA A 258 1.77 -25.24 7.25
CA ALA A 258 2.78 -25.38 8.28
C ALA A 258 3.72 -26.56 7.98
N LYS A 259 3.16 -27.73 7.61
CA LYS A 259 3.93 -28.90 7.16
C LYS A 259 4.69 -28.67 5.86
N PHE A 260 4.11 -27.96 4.90
CA PHE A 260 4.78 -27.66 3.64
C PHE A 260 6.03 -26.79 3.83
N TYR A 261 6.02 -25.88 4.81
CA TYR A 261 7.14 -25.00 5.12
C TYR A 261 8.21 -25.63 6.03
N GLU A 262 7.99 -26.84 6.55
CA GLU A 262 9.05 -27.60 7.25
C GLU A 262 10.23 -27.92 6.30
N PRO A 263 11.42 -28.22 6.85
CA PRO A 263 12.58 -28.61 6.06
C PRO A 263 12.24 -29.69 5.03
N ARG A 264 12.77 -29.53 3.82
CA ARG A 264 12.36 -30.33 2.66
C ARG A 264 12.67 -31.82 2.87
N SER A 265 11.64 -32.61 3.09
CA SER A 265 11.70 -34.06 2.88
C SER A 265 10.41 -34.59 2.23
N LYS A 266 10.51 -35.78 1.64
CA LYS A 266 9.39 -36.42 0.93
C LYS A 266 8.23 -36.70 1.88
N THR A 267 8.53 -37.03 3.13
CA THR A 267 7.55 -37.37 4.16
C THR A 267 6.65 -36.18 4.50
N GLU A 268 7.25 -35.01 4.70
CA GLU A 268 6.59 -33.77 5.10
C GLU A 268 5.72 -33.24 3.95
N ILE A 269 6.21 -33.35 2.70
CA ILE A 269 5.40 -33.01 1.52
C ILE A 269 4.20 -33.95 1.39
N ALA A 270 4.36 -35.24 1.66
CA ALA A 270 3.26 -36.20 1.63
C ALA A 270 2.23 -35.90 2.74
N GLN A 271 2.69 -35.62 3.96
CA GLN A 271 1.83 -35.23 5.08
C GLN A 271 1.08 -33.92 4.80
N ALA A 272 1.76 -32.92 4.24
CA ALA A 272 1.13 -31.67 3.83
C ALA A 272 0.03 -31.92 2.78
N LYS A 273 0.33 -32.74 1.76
CA LYS A 273 -0.66 -33.14 0.75
C LYS A 273 -1.88 -33.81 1.38
N ASP A 274 -1.68 -34.73 2.32
CA ASP A 274 -2.79 -35.44 2.98
C ASP A 274 -3.65 -34.50 3.83
N LEU A 275 -3.06 -33.47 4.43
CA LEU A 275 -3.80 -32.41 5.12
C LEU A 275 -4.65 -31.59 4.13
N PHE A 276 -4.08 -31.19 2.98
CA PHE A 276 -4.84 -30.50 1.95
C PHE A 276 -5.96 -31.37 1.34
N ASP A 277 -5.76 -32.68 1.23
CA ASP A 277 -6.80 -33.60 0.79
C ASP A 277 -7.97 -33.66 1.78
N ARG A 278 -7.70 -33.61 3.09
CA ARG A 278 -8.77 -33.53 4.12
C ARG A 278 -9.51 -32.20 4.05
N ALA A 279 -8.80 -31.10 3.81
CA ALA A 279 -9.44 -29.80 3.59
C ALA A 279 -10.40 -29.85 2.40
N LEU A 280 -9.96 -30.38 1.26
CA LEU A 280 -10.77 -30.51 0.05
C LEU A 280 -11.90 -31.53 0.16
N HIS A 281 -11.80 -32.49 1.09
CA HIS A 281 -12.90 -33.41 1.38
C HIS A 281 -14.04 -32.70 2.13
N LEU A 282 -13.70 -31.77 3.02
CA LEU A 282 -14.69 -30.97 3.76
C LEU A 282 -15.25 -29.82 2.93
N ASP A 283 -14.40 -29.18 2.13
CA ASP A 283 -14.75 -28.07 1.25
C ASP A 283 -14.08 -28.24 -0.12
N PRO A 284 -14.79 -28.88 -1.08
CA PRO A 284 -14.24 -29.12 -2.42
C PRO A 284 -13.91 -27.85 -3.20
N ASP A 285 -14.50 -26.71 -2.85
CA ASP A 285 -14.28 -25.42 -3.53
C ASP A 285 -13.17 -24.58 -2.86
N ASN A 286 -12.46 -25.16 -1.89
CA ASN A 286 -11.37 -24.50 -1.19
C ASN A 286 -10.16 -24.24 -2.10
N VAL A 287 -10.15 -23.05 -2.72
CA VAL A 287 -9.10 -22.64 -3.68
C VAL A 287 -7.71 -22.69 -3.06
N ASP A 288 -7.57 -22.29 -1.80
CA ASP A 288 -6.28 -22.28 -1.11
C ASP A 288 -5.72 -23.70 -0.95
N ALA A 289 -6.56 -24.66 -0.55
CA ALA A 289 -6.18 -26.07 -0.46
C ALA A 289 -5.86 -26.68 -1.83
N MET A 290 -6.59 -26.29 -2.89
CA MET A 290 -6.29 -26.72 -4.26
C MET A 290 -4.90 -26.26 -4.72
N ILE A 291 -4.61 -24.97 -4.53
CA ILE A 291 -3.31 -24.38 -4.87
C ILE A 291 -2.21 -25.06 -4.06
N ALA A 292 -2.42 -25.24 -2.75
CA ALA A 292 -1.43 -25.84 -1.87
C ALA A 292 -1.12 -27.30 -2.21
N LYS A 293 -2.14 -28.08 -2.57
CA LYS A 293 -1.97 -29.45 -3.08
C LYS A 293 -1.18 -29.46 -4.39
N ALA A 294 -1.45 -28.52 -5.31
CA ALA A 294 -0.68 -28.40 -6.54
C ALA A 294 0.81 -28.11 -6.26
N TRP A 295 1.12 -27.24 -5.29
CA TRP A 295 2.49 -27.00 -4.83
C TRP A 295 3.16 -28.26 -4.27
N CYS A 296 2.45 -29.09 -3.50
CA CYS A 296 2.96 -30.36 -3.00
C CYS A 296 3.34 -31.30 -4.16
N LEU A 297 2.46 -31.44 -5.16
CA LEU A 297 2.70 -32.29 -6.32
C LEU A 297 3.90 -31.81 -7.15
N ALA A 298 4.01 -30.49 -7.38
CA ALA A 298 5.14 -29.89 -8.09
C ALA A 298 6.47 -30.10 -7.34
N ARG A 299 6.45 -30.02 -6.01
CA ARG A 299 7.63 -30.24 -5.16
C ARG A 299 8.03 -31.72 -5.11
N ALA A 300 7.04 -32.63 -5.11
CA ALA A 300 7.25 -34.08 -5.14
C ALA A 300 7.83 -34.55 -6.49
N SER A 301 7.45 -33.91 -7.60
CA SER A 301 7.93 -34.26 -8.94
C SER A 301 9.32 -33.70 -9.28
N GLY A 302 9.95 -32.96 -8.35
CA GLY A 302 11.26 -32.35 -8.57
C GLY A 302 11.27 -31.34 -9.73
N GLY A 303 10.14 -30.68 -10.00
CA GLY A 303 9.99 -29.76 -11.14
C GLY A 303 9.74 -30.44 -12.49
N ARG A 304 9.55 -31.77 -12.54
CA ARG A 304 9.07 -32.44 -13.76
C ARG A 304 7.55 -32.42 -13.79
N PRO A 305 6.92 -32.16 -14.95
CA PRO A 305 5.47 -32.26 -15.03
C PRO A 305 5.01 -33.70 -14.77
N PRO A 306 3.84 -33.90 -14.12
CA PRO A 306 3.31 -35.23 -13.82
C PRO A 306 2.73 -35.97 -15.04
N TRP A 307 2.59 -35.33 -16.20
CA TRP A 307 2.10 -35.97 -17.42
C TRP A 307 3.23 -36.63 -18.22
N PRO A 308 2.95 -37.75 -18.92
CA PRO A 308 3.94 -38.42 -19.76
C PRO A 308 4.42 -37.48 -20.87
N LYS A 309 5.74 -37.50 -21.13
CA LYS A 309 6.32 -36.77 -22.26
C LYS A 309 5.77 -37.36 -23.56
N ILE A 310 4.99 -36.58 -24.30
CA ILE A 310 4.57 -36.95 -25.66
C ILE A 310 5.84 -36.99 -26.51
N LYS A 311 6.26 -38.20 -26.94
CA LYS A 311 7.33 -38.35 -27.93
C LYS A 311 6.80 -37.78 -29.25
N LYS A 312 7.47 -36.75 -29.77
CA LYS A 312 7.31 -36.32 -31.16
C LYS A 312 8.03 -37.31 -32.07
#